data_AF-A0A512DQT8-F1
#
_entry.id   AF-A0A512DQT8-F1
#
_cell.length_a   1.000
_cell.length_b   1.000
_cell.length_c   1.000
_cell.angle_alpha   90.00
_cell.angle_beta   90.00
_cell.angle_gamma   90.00
#
_symmetry.space_group_name_H-M   'P 1'
#
loop_
_entity.id
_entity.type
_entity.pdbx_description
1 polymer ?
#
loop_
_entity_poly.entity_id
_entity_poly.type
_entity_poly.pdbx_seq_one_letter_code
_entity_poly.pdbx_strand_id
1 'polypeptide(L)'
;MLSNARLSGIRSGLGAALIAFAALAAGPAAAADETKRYDDWELQCRDRVPEGAPKCIITQNVVAEESKLGLLSAAIYFRPGVNTPSLGFNLAPQAVKEAGMVLQIDTKPALELPIQSCNPNVCLVRATLRDQVLNMFRSGNRGIVGFKIPPDQRIAAQLSLKGFGNAYKALEQRKGN
;
A
#
# COMPACT_ATOMS: atom_id res chain seq x y z
N MET A 1 78.67 -41.30 44.76
CA MET A 1 77.37 -41.99 44.88
C MET A 1 76.28 -41.03 44.42
N LEU A 2 75.49 -41.48 43.44
CA LEU A 2 74.08 -41.18 43.18
C LEU A 2 73.66 -39.76 42.77
N SER A 3 73.22 -39.69 41.51
CA SER A 3 72.30 -38.72 40.89
C SER A 3 71.05 -38.41 41.72
N ASN A 4 70.55 -37.18 41.61
CA ASN A 4 69.14 -36.77 41.72
C ASN A 4 68.96 -35.62 40.68
N ALA A 5 68.19 -35.70 39.58
CA ALA A 5 66.73 -35.86 39.42
C ALA A 5 65.95 -34.79 40.24
N ARG A 6 65.03 -33.95 39.74
CA ARG A 6 64.18 -33.92 38.52
C ARG A 6 63.77 -32.49 38.15
N LEU A 7 63.23 -32.37 36.92
CA LEU A 7 62.53 -31.24 36.31
C LEU A 7 61.26 -30.76 37.06
N SER A 8 60.92 -29.50 36.75
CA SER A 8 59.57 -28.99 36.43
C SER A 8 59.00 -27.95 37.40
N GLY A 9 58.60 -26.80 36.83
CA GLY A 9 57.86 -25.76 37.53
C GLY A 9 57.74 -24.46 36.72
N ILE A 10 57.11 -24.50 35.54
CA ILE A 10 56.70 -23.28 34.83
C ILE A 10 55.54 -22.66 35.61
N ARG A 11 55.75 -21.45 36.16
CA ARG A 11 54.70 -20.64 36.77
C ARG A 11 54.12 -19.68 35.73
N SER A 12 52.92 -19.98 35.26
CA SER A 12 52.08 -19.08 34.48
C SER A 12 51.34 -18.08 35.38
N GLY A 13 51.13 -16.86 34.88
CA GLY A 13 49.91 -16.08 35.15
C GLY A 13 50.11 -14.67 35.71
N LEU A 14 49.86 -13.64 34.90
CA LEU A 14 48.65 -12.79 34.92
C LEU A 14 48.90 -11.55 34.03
N GLY A 15 48.40 -11.58 32.80
CA GLY A 15 48.22 -10.39 31.97
C GLY A 15 46.72 -10.14 31.80
N ALA A 16 46.15 -9.24 32.60
CA ALA A 16 44.75 -8.86 32.48
C ALA A 16 44.64 -7.68 31.50
N ALA A 17 44.37 -7.97 30.23
CA ALA A 17 43.97 -6.96 29.24
C ALA A 17 42.45 -6.71 29.36
N LEU A 18 42.07 -5.53 29.84
CA LEU A 18 40.69 -5.06 29.88
C LEU A 18 40.26 -4.63 28.47
N ILE A 19 39.51 -5.47 27.76
CA ILE A 19 38.81 -5.10 26.53
C ILE A 19 37.45 -4.51 26.93
N ALA A 20 37.30 -3.19 26.79
CA ALA A 20 36.02 -2.51 26.95
C ALA A 20 35.11 -2.84 25.75
N PHE A 21 34.09 -3.66 25.97
CA PHE A 21 33.02 -3.90 25.00
C PHE A 21 32.01 -2.75 25.08
N ALA A 22 32.08 -1.81 24.13
CA ALA A 22 31.02 -0.83 23.91
C ALA A 22 29.85 -1.53 23.20
N ALA A 23 28.82 -1.90 23.95
CA ALA A 23 27.56 -2.38 23.39
C ALA A 23 26.80 -1.21 22.75
N LEU A 24 26.86 -1.09 21.42
CA LEU A 24 25.92 -0.25 20.66
C LEU A 24 24.53 -0.89 20.75
N ALA A 25 23.67 -0.34 21.60
CA ALA A 25 22.24 -0.64 21.58
C ALA A 25 21.62 -0.02 20.32
N ALA A 26 21.53 -0.79 19.25
CA ALA A 26 20.68 -0.45 18.11
C ALA A 26 19.22 -0.60 18.55
N GLY A 27 18.60 0.51 18.99
CA GLY A 27 17.15 0.56 19.18
C GLY A 27 16.43 0.33 17.84
N PRO A 28 15.18 -0.17 17.85
CA PRO A 28 14.42 -0.37 16.61
C PRO A 28 14.32 0.97 15.86
N ALA A 29 14.84 1.01 14.64
CA ALA A 29 14.64 2.16 13.77
C ALA A 29 13.13 2.32 13.53
N ALA A 30 12.57 3.46 13.94
CA ALA A 30 11.23 3.85 13.52
C ALA A 30 11.18 3.82 11.98
N ALA A 31 10.21 3.12 11.39
CA ALA A 31 10.16 2.85 9.96
C ALA A 31 9.61 4.08 9.20
N ALA A 32 10.45 5.10 9.01
CA ALA A 32 10.06 6.38 8.41
C ALA A 32 9.08 6.29 7.23
N ASP A 33 8.17 7.27 7.13
CA ASP A 33 7.19 7.38 6.06
C ASP A 33 7.84 7.19 4.68
N GLU A 34 7.27 6.28 3.88
CA GLU A 34 7.77 5.96 2.54
C GLU A 34 6.78 6.50 1.50
N THR A 35 7.30 7.12 0.44
CA THR A 35 6.52 7.40 -0.77
C THR A 35 7.34 7.00 -2.00
N LYS A 36 6.76 6.18 -2.88
CA LYS A 36 7.43 5.69 -4.07
C LYS A 36 6.48 5.58 -5.25
N ARG A 37 6.89 6.14 -6.39
CA ARG A 37 6.09 6.17 -7.62
C ARG A 37 6.45 5.04 -8.58
N TYR A 38 5.42 4.52 -9.23
CA TYR A 38 5.45 3.47 -10.25
C TYR A 38 4.57 3.94 -11.42
N ASP A 39 5.15 4.74 -12.31
CA ASP A 39 4.43 5.44 -13.37
C ASP A 39 3.26 6.27 -12.78
N ASP A 40 2.03 5.86 -13.06
CA ASP A 40 0.81 6.60 -12.67
C ASP A 40 0.30 6.19 -11.28
N TRP A 41 0.91 5.18 -10.65
CA TRP A 41 0.57 4.71 -9.32
C TRP A 41 1.62 5.15 -8.29
N GLU A 42 1.17 5.52 -7.10
CA GLU A 42 2.05 5.92 -6.01
C GLU A 42 1.79 5.05 -4.78
N LEU A 43 2.84 4.39 -4.28
CA LEU A 43 2.85 3.75 -2.99
C LEU A 43 3.11 4.80 -1.91
N GLN A 44 2.26 4.81 -0.88
CA GLN A 44 2.42 5.62 0.31
C GLN A 44 2.34 4.70 1.53
N CYS A 45 3.37 4.72 2.37
CA CYS A 45 3.36 4.09 3.67
C CYS A 45 3.56 5.13 4.75
N ARG A 46 2.83 4.95 5.85
CA ARG A 46 2.91 5.80 7.04
C ARG A 46 3.13 4.94 8.26
N ASP A 47 4.08 5.36 9.09
CA ASP A 47 4.41 4.67 10.34
C ASP A 47 3.26 4.74 11.35
N ARG A 48 2.64 5.92 11.42
CA ARG A 48 1.53 6.25 12.30
C ARG A 48 0.26 6.45 11.47
N VAL A 49 -0.69 5.55 11.65
CA VAL A 49 -2.03 5.65 11.07
C VAL A 49 -3.07 5.46 12.17
N PRO A 50 -4.31 5.99 12.01
CA PRO A 50 -5.40 5.69 12.93
C PRO A 50 -5.60 4.19 13.10
N GLU A 51 -6.12 3.78 14.26
CA GLU A 51 -6.43 2.38 14.54
C GLU A 51 -7.35 1.79 13.45
N GLY A 52 -6.99 0.61 12.93
CA GLY A 52 -7.74 -0.07 11.87
C GLY A 52 -7.48 0.45 10.44
N ALA A 53 -6.70 1.53 10.26
CA ALA A 53 -6.32 2.02 8.93
C ALA A 53 -5.14 1.22 8.34
N PRO A 54 -5.06 1.09 7.00
CA PRO A 54 -3.90 0.47 6.34
C PRO A 54 -2.65 1.35 6.52
N LYS A 55 -1.52 0.75 6.89
CA LYS A 55 -0.23 1.47 6.94
C LYS A 55 0.29 1.83 5.56
N CYS A 56 0.02 0.99 4.56
CA CYS A 56 0.45 1.18 3.18
C CYS A 56 -0.73 1.10 2.21
N ILE A 57 -0.70 1.96 1.20
CA ILE A 57 -1.71 2.07 0.15
C ILE A 57 -1.03 2.42 -1.16
N ILE A 58 -1.52 1.90 -2.29
CA ILE A 58 -1.19 2.46 -3.60
C ILE A 58 -2.37 3.27 -4.10
N THR A 59 -2.12 4.47 -4.61
CA THR A 59 -3.16 5.38 -5.11
C THR A 59 -2.85 5.85 -6.52
N GLN A 60 -3.89 6.31 -7.19
CA GLN A 60 -3.79 7.05 -8.45
C GLN A 60 -4.92 8.07 -8.50
N ASN A 61 -4.61 9.26 -9.03
CA ASN A 61 -5.61 10.24 -9.39
C ASN A 61 -6.34 9.82 -10.66
N VAL A 62 -7.65 9.72 -10.60
CA VAL A 62 -8.49 9.40 -11.76
C VAL A 62 -8.83 10.70 -12.47
N VAL A 63 -8.58 10.76 -13.77
CA VAL A 63 -8.70 12.01 -14.55
C VAL A 63 -10.07 12.09 -15.20
N ALA A 64 -10.87 13.08 -14.81
CA ALA A 64 -12.07 13.45 -15.54
C ALA A 64 -11.78 14.64 -16.47
N GLU A 65 -12.45 14.71 -17.62
CA GLU A 65 -12.37 15.89 -18.50
C GLU A 65 -12.95 17.14 -17.82
N GLU A 66 -13.93 16.95 -16.94
CA GLU A 66 -14.54 18.03 -16.18
C GLU A 66 -13.72 18.37 -14.93
N SER A 67 -12.95 19.44 -15.01
CA SER A 67 -12.05 19.92 -13.95
C SER A 67 -12.75 20.32 -12.64
N LYS A 68 -14.08 20.50 -12.66
CA LYS A 68 -14.88 20.93 -11.49
C LYS A 68 -15.28 19.80 -10.55
N LEU A 69 -15.04 18.54 -10.92
CA LEU A 69 -15.47 17.37 -10.13
C LEU A 69 -14.61 17.11 -8.88
N GLY A 70 -13.55 17.89 -8.67
CA GLY A 70 -12.60 17.69 -7.60
C GLY A 70 -11.65 16.52 -7.87
N LEU A 71 -10.89 16.14 -6.84
CA LEU A 71 -9.91 15.05 -6.96
C LEU A 71 -10.60 13.70 -6.84
N LEU A 72 -10.70 12.99 -7.97
CA LEU A 72 -11.11 11.59 -8.01
C LEU A 72 -9.88 10.70 -7.80
N SER A 73 -10.02 9.60 -7.08
CA SER A 73 -8.89 8.68 -6.87
C SER A 73 -9.31 7.23 -6.80
N ALA A 74 -8.39 6.35 -7.21
CA ALA A 74 -8.44 4.92 -7.02
C ALA A 74 -7.37 4.51 -6.00
N ALA A 75 -7.64 3.49 -5.20
CA ALA A 75 -6.72 3.01 -4.19
C ALA A 75 -6.79 1.50 -3.99
N ILE A 76 -5.64 0.85 -3.79
CA ILE A 76 -5.53 -0.54 -3.34
C ILE A 76 -4.78 -0.60 -2.01
N TYR A 77 -5.29 -1.37 -1.06
CA TYR A 77 -4.69 -1.55 0.27
C TYR A 77 -5.09 -2.88 0.89
N PHE A 78 -4.33 -3.33 1.90
CA PHE A 78 -4.71 -4.44 2.78
C PHE A 78 -5.22 -3.87 4.10
N ARG A 79 -6.39 -4.33 4.56
CA ARG A 79 -6.84 -3.98 5.92
C ARG A 79 -5.98 -4.72 6.95
N PRO A 80 -5.75 -4.17 8.15
CA PRO A 80 -5.05 -4.87 9.22
C PRO A 80 -5.67 -6.25 9.48
N GLY A 81 -4.82 -7.28 9.55
CA GLY A 81 -5.24 -8.68 9.76
C GLY A 81 -5.97 -9.34 8.57
N VAL A 82 -6.16 -8.65 7.44
CA VAL A 82 -6.87 -9.19 6.28
C VAL A 82 -5.90 -9.44 5.13
N ASN A 83 -5.89 -10.69 4.66
CA ASN A 83 -4.97 -11.12 3.62
C ASN A 83 -5.40 -10.79 2.18
N THR A 84 -6.67 -10.44 1.99
CA THR A 84 -7.23 -10.06 0.70
C THR A 84 -7.19 -8.55 0.50
N PRO A 85 -6.73 -8.06 -0.67
CA PRO A 85 -6.67 -6.64 -0.94
C PRO A 85 -8.07 -6.03 -1.07
N SER A 86 -8.18 -4.76 -0.74
CA SER A 86 -9.36 -3.91 -0.94
C SER A 86 -9.11 -2.97 -2.11
N LEU A 87 -10.14 -2.76 -2.93
CA LEU A 87 -10.22 -1.73 -3.96
C LEU A 87 -11.10 -0.60 -3.45
N GLY A 88 -10.66 0.63 -3.64
CA GLY A 88 -11.44 1.81 -3.27
C GLY A 88 -11.42 2.89 -4.34
N PHE A 89 -12.53 3.60 -4.48
CA PHE A 89 -12.61 4.85 -5.22
C PHE A 89 -13.17 5.97 -4.35
N ASN A 90 -12.63 7.16 -4.56
CA ASN A 90 -13.17 8.41 -4.07
C ASN A 90 -13.77 9.15 -5.27
N LEU A 91 -15.09 9.32 -5.27
CA LEU A 91 -15.85 10.00 -6.30
C LEU A 91 -16.22 11.42 -5.87
N ALA A 92 -16.68 12.21 -6.84
CA ALA A 92 -17.16 13.56 -6.60
C ALA A 92 -18.31 13.56 -5.57
N PRO A 93 -18.41 14.57 -4.68
CA PRO A 93 -19.49 14.68 -3.69
C PRO A 93 -20.91 14.67 -4.30
N GLN A 94 -21.03 15.05 -5.57
CA GLN A 94 -22.31 15.13 -6.30
C GLN A 94 -22.75 13.78 -6.87
N ALA A 95 -21.98 12.70 -6.69
CA ALA A 95 -22.35 11.40 -7.25
C ALA A 95 -23.69 10.90 -6.69
N VAL A 96 -24.58 10.44 -7.57
CA VAL A 96 -25.88 9.88 -7.20
C VAL A 96 -25.67 8.49 -6.61
N LYS A 97 -25.75 8.39 -5.28
CA LYS A 97 -25.44 7.17 -4.53
C LYS A 97 -26.21 5.94 -5.04
N GLU A 98 -27.50 6.11 -5.31
CA GLU A 98 -28.44 5.07 -5.74
C GLU A 98 -28.12 4.55 -7.14
N ALA A 99 -27.44 5.33 -7.97
CA ALA A 99 -27.02 4.93 -9.32
C ALA A 99 -25.74 4.08 -9.32
N GLY A 100 -24.97 4.10 -8.24
CA GLY A 100 -23.72 3.36 -8.13
C GLY A 100 -22.61 3.90 -9.05
N MET A 101 -21.55 3.10 -9.15
CA MET A 101 -20.39 3.34 -10.01
C MET A 101 -20.19 2.15 -10.94
N VAL A 102 -19.76 2.42 -12.17
CA VAL A 102 -19.35 1.42 -13.15
C VAL A 102 -17.84 1.50 -13.33
N LEU A 103 -17.16 0.36 -13.33
CA LEU A 103 -15.76 0.24 -13.70
C LEU A 103 -15.62 -0.69 -14.91
N GLN A 104 -15.10 -0.18 -16.02
CA GLN A 104 -14.77 -0.98 -17.19
C GLN A 104 -13.26 -0.96 -17.41
N ILE A 105 -12.63 -2.12 -17.61
CA ILE A 105 -11.20 -2.22 -17.90
C ILE A 105 -11.03 -2.71 -19.32
N ASP A 106 -10.37 -1.91 -20.16
CA ASP A 106 -10.25 -2.14 -21.60
C ASP A 106 -11.60 -2.51 -22.24
N THR A 107 -11.70 -3.66 -22.89
CA THR A 107 -12.92 -4.22 -23.51
C THR A 107 -13.57 -5.30 -22.64
N LYS A 108 -13.13 -5.47 -21.40
CA LYS A 108 -13.67 -6.49 -20.49
C LYS A 108 -15.07 -6.08 -20.00
N PRO A 109 -15.91 -7.03 -19.52
CA PRO A 109 -17.21 -6.71 -18.97
C PRO A 109 -17.13 -5.66 -17.85
N ALA A 110 -18.11 -4.77 -17.84
CA ALA A 110 -18.21 -3.73 -16.82
C ALA A 110 -18.55 -4.33 -15.45
N LEU A 111 -17.98 -3.74 -14.40
CA LEU A 111 -18.24 -4.07 -13.01
C LEU A 111 -19.11 -2.98 -12.40
N GLU A 112 -20.26 -3.36 -11.87
CA GLU A 112 -21.12 -2.45 -11.10
C GLU A 112 -20.75 -2.52 -9.62
N LEU A 113 -20.53 -1.36 -9.02
CA LEU A 113 -20.03 -1.22 -7.66
C LEU A 113 -20.92 -0.21 -6.91
N PRO A 114 -21.50 -0.59 -5.76
CA PRO A 114 -22.34 0.32 -5.00
C PRO A 114 -21.51 1.46 -4.38
N ILE A 115 -22.07 2.66 -4.40
CA ILE A 115 -21.55 3.78 -3.61
C ILE A 115 -22.04 3.58 -2.17
N GLN A 116 -21.10 3.40 -1.25
CA GLN A 116 -21.40 2.99 0.12
C GLN A 116 -21.87 4.17 0.96
N SER A 117 -21.18 5.30 0.84
CA SER A 117 -21.48 6.51 1.60
C SER A 117 -21.04 7.75 0.83
N CYS A 118 -21.69 8.86 1.12
CA CYS A 118 -21.33 10.17 0.61
C CYS A 118 -21.31 11.15 1.79
N ASN A 119 -20.34 12.05 1.78
CA ASN A 119 -20.26 13.19 2.68
C ASN A 119 -19.97 14.45 1.83
N PRO A 120 -19.89 15.65 2.44
CA PRO A 120 -19.68 16.90 1.68
C PRO A 120 -18.41 16.93 0.82
N ASN A 121 -17.44 16.06 1.08
CA ASN A 121 -16.14 16.05 0.40
C ASN A 121 -15.97 14.90 -0.60
N VAL A 122 -16.67 13.77 -0.41
CA VAL A 122 -16.42 12.56 -1.21
C VAL A 122 -17.57 11.57 -1.14
N CYS A 123 -17.79 10.86 -2.24
CA CYS A 123 -18.55 9.61 -2.26
C CYS A 123 -17.60 8.40 -2.33
N LEU A 124 -17.75 7.45 -1.43
CA LEU A 124 -16.85 6.32 -1.25
C LEU A 124 -17.42 5.05 -1.88
N VAL A 125 -16.59 4.40 -2.70
CA VAL A 125 -16.79 3.03 -3.15
C VAL A 125 -15.67 2.19 -2.56
N ARG A 126 -16.00 1.06 -1.91
CA ARG A 126 -15.02 0.07 -1.46
C ARG A 126 -15.50 -1.33 -1.81
N ALA A 127 -14.60 -2.18 -2.27
CA ALA A 127 -14.88 -3.57 -2.58
C ALA A 127 -13.67 -4.43 -2.21
N THR A 128 -13.89 -5.74 -2.05
CA THR A 128 -12.77 -6.69 -2.02
C THR A 128 -12.22 -6.83 -3.43
N LEU A 129 -10.93 -6.63 -3.61
CA LEU A 129 -10.26 -6.84 -4.89
C LEU A 129 -10.01 -8.34 -5.08
N ARG A 130 -11.00 -9.02 -5.66
CA ARG A 130 -10.92 -10.47 -5.94
C ARG A 130 -9.89 -10.75 -7.05
N ASP A 131 -9.36 -11.96 -7.08
CA ASP A 131 -8.30 -12.37 -8.01
C ASP A 131 -8.63 -12.09 -9.48
N GLN A 132 -9.89 -12.32 -9.89
CA GLN A 132 -10.33 -12.00 -11.24
C GLN A 132 -10.14 -10.51 -11.56
N VAL A 133 -10.58 -9.61 -10.67
CA VAL A 133 -10.46 -8.17 -10.87
C VAL A 133 -9.00 -7.73 -10.74
N LEU A 134 -8.25 -8.29 -9.80
CA LEU A 134 -6.81 -8.06 -9.70
C LEU A 134 -6.07 -8.41 -11.00
N ASN A 135 -6.41 -9.54 -11.62
CA ASN A 135 -5.86 -9.95 -12.90
C ASN A 135 -6.27 -9.01 -14.03
N MET A 136 -7.49 -8.48 -14.02
CA MET A 136 -7.92 -7.46 -14.97
C MET A 136 -7.08 -6.18 -14.87
N PHE A 137 -6.76 -5.72 -13.65
CA PHE A 137 -5.89 -4.57 -13.42
C PHE A 137 -4.44 -4.86 -13.84
N ARG A 138 -3.89 -6.04 -13.49
CA ARG A 138 -2.51 -6.41 -13.83
C ARG A 138 -2.26 -6.57 -15.33
N SER A 139 -3.25 -7.05 -16.07
CA SER A 139 -3.15 -7.31 -17.52
C SER A 139 -3.74 -6.21 -18.40
N GLY A 140 -4.45 -5.25 -17.80
CA GLY A 140 -5.12 -4.19 -18.53
C GLY A 140 -4.24 -2.98 -18.78
N ASN A 141 -4.69 -2.11 -19.67
CA ASN A 141 -3.97 -0.88 -20.02
C ASN A 141 -4.66 0.36 -19.44
N ARG A 142 -5.99 0.39 -19.48
CA ARG A 142 -6.80 1.51 -18.98
C ARG A 142 -8.14 1.04 -18.44
N GLY A 143 -8.69 1.84 -17.54
CA GLY A 143 -10.04 1.73 -17.03
C GLY A 143 -10.85 3.00 -17.23
N ILE A 144 -12.16 2.85 -17.30
CA ILE A 144 -13.14 3.93 -17.28
C ILE A 144 -13.98 3.78 -16.01
N VAL A 145 -14.00 4.83 -15.21
CA VAL A 145 -14.83 4.98 -14.01
C VAL A 145 -16.05 5.83 -14.39
N GLY A 146 -17.21 5.19 -14.45
CA GLY A 146 -18.48 5.81 -14.78
C GLY A 146 -19.35 6.05 -13.54
N PHE A 147 -19.97 7.22 -13.43
CA PHE A 147 -20.98 7.51 -12.41
C PHE A 147 -21.91 8.65 -12.86
N LYS A 148 -23.01 8.88 -12.14
CA LYS A 148 -23.97 9.95 -12.43
C LYS A 148 -23.87 11.10 -11.43
N ILE A 149 -24.10 12.32 -11.88
CA ILE A 149 -24.32 13.51 -11.04
C ILE A 149 -25.63 14.22 -11.45
N PRO A 150 -26.30 14.96 -10.54
CA PRO A 150 -27.48 15.75 -10.89
C PRO A 150 -27.20 16.81 -11.97
N PRO A 151 -28.19 17.17 -12.82
CA PRO A 151 -29.55 16.63 -12.85
C PRO A 151 -29.71 15.26 -13.52
N ASP A 152 -28.80 14.81 -14.39
CA ASP A 152 -28.64 13.41 -14.86
C ASP A 152 -27.37 13.27 -15.74
N GLN A 153 -26.33 14.04 -15.41
CA GLN A 153 -25.10 14.05 -16.19
C GLN A 153 -24.29 12.79 -15.89
N ARG A 154 -23.78 12.15 -16.95
CA ARG A 154 -22.91 10.98 -16.84
C ARG A 154 -21.46 11.42 -16.90
N ILE A 155 -20.69 11.01 -15.92
CA ILE A 155 -19.25 11.23 -15.85
C ILE A 155 -18.54 9.96 -16.29
N ALA A 156 -17.50 10.11 -17.11
CA ALA A 156 -16.55 9.06 -17.45
C ALA A 156 -15.14 9.56 -17.16
N ALA A 157 -14.49 8.99 -16.15
CA ALA A 157 -13.15 9.37 -15.73
C ALA A 157 -12.15 8.25 -16.06
N GLN A 158 -10.96 8.63 -16.55
CA GLN A 158 -9.93 7.70 -16.98
C GLN A 158 -9.06 7.25 -15.81
N LEU A 159 -8.82 5.94 -15.75
CA LEU A 159 -7.89 5.28 -14.85
C LEU A 159 -6.78 4.64 -15.68
N SER A 160 -5.53 5.03 -15.48
CA SER A 160 -4.38 4.35 -16.09
C SER A 160 -4.05 3.05 -15.35
N LEU A 161 -3.62 2.01 -16.06
CA LEU A 161 -3.07 0.80 -15.43
C LEU A 161 -1.55 0.71 -15.59
N LYS A 162 -0.92 1.73 -16.17
CA LYS A 162 0.53 1.81 -16.32
C LYS A 162 1.19 1.85 -14.93
N GLY A 163 2.11 0.91 -14.68
CA GLY A 163 2.82 0.80 -13.41
C GLY A 163 2.06 0.06 -12.29
N PHE A 164 0.77 -0.28 -12.48
CA PHE A 164 -0.05 -0.95 -11.46
C PHE A 164 0.59 -2.24 -10.94
N GLY A 165 1.06 -3.12 -11.83
CA GLY A 165 1.64 -4.40 -11.44
C GLY A 165 2.85 -4.26 -10.51
N ASN A 166 3.73 -3.30 -10.80
CA ASN A 166 4.90 -3.01 -9.98
C ASN A 166 4.52 -2.38 -8.63
N ALA A 167 3.59 -1.42 -8.65
CA ALA A 167 3.06 -0.80 -7.44
C ALA A 167 2.40 -1.84 -6.51
N TYR A 168 1.56 -2.70 -7.06
CA TYR A 168 0.86 -3.73 -6.31
C TYR A 168 1.82 -4.77 -5.74
N LYS A 169 2.83 -5.21 -6.51
CA LYS A 169 3.89 -6.09 -6.00
C LYS A 169 4.63 -5.46 -4.82
N ALA A 170 4.93 -4.15 -4.88
CA ALA A 170 5.56 -3.45 -3.78
C ALA A 170 4.65 -3.34 -2.55
N LEU A 171 3.34 -3.11 -2.76
CA LEU A 171 2.35 -3.14 -1.68
C LEU A 171 2.26 -4.51 -1.00
N GLU A 172 2.26 -5.61 -1.77
CA GLU A 172 2.22 -6.97 -1.24
C GLU A 172 3.39 -7.27 -0.28
N GLN A 173 4.57 -6.70 -0.55
CA GLN A 173 5.75 -6.85 0.33
C GLN A 173 5.63 -6.11 1.67
N ARG A 174 4.64 -5.22 1.82
CA ARG A 174 4.38 -4.44 3.04
C ARG A 174 3.13 -4.90 3.79
N LYS A 175 2.56 -6.03 3.36
CA LYS A 175 1.39 -6.63 3.96
C LYS A 175 1.66 -7.04 5.41
N GLY A 176 0.86 -6.54 6.34
CA GLY A 176 0.94 -6.89 7.75
C GLY A 176 2.03 -6.16 8.56
N ASN A 177 2.80 -5.27 7.92
CA ASN A 177 3.71 -4.36 8.60
C ASN A 177 2.97 -3.18 9.22
#